data_AF-A0A150NYP8-F1
#
_entry.id   AF-A0A150NYP8-F1
#
_cell.length_a   1.000
_cell.length_b   1.000
_cell.length_c   1.000
_cell.angle_alpha   90.00
_cell.angle_beta   90.00
_cell.angle_gamma   90.00
#
_symmetry.space_group_name_H-M   'P 1'
#
loop_
_entity.id
_entity.type
_entity.pdbx_description
1 polymer ?
#
loop_
_entity_poly.entity_id
_entity_poly.type
_entity_poly.pdbx_seq_one_letter_code
_entity_poly.pdbx_strand_id
1 'polypeptide(L)'
;MQQRFVERLADRWGIGPRQRKIDASPKARGSAAQYVIERYTDAVRQWRAESHDPDVGLLVVVDGDEHGVARRRQQLAQKLKDSKLEPIAPSDPVAIVVPTWHIETWIAWLCGHRPMDEQTRYKEDDEAGCVVGRKIERGEYSPQRAVDAWTPPTADEETHVPSLTEARREVRRLGV
;
A
#
# COMPACT_ATOMS: atom_id res chain seq x y z
N MET A 1 -1.70 8.74 -7.73
CA MET A 1 -2.11 7.40 -8.18
C MET A 1 -2.51 6.50 -7.02
N GLN A 2 -1.66 6.42 -5.99
CA GLN A 2 -1.80 5.56 -4.81
C GLN A 2 -3.14 5.64 -4.06
N GLN A 3 -3.60 6.85 -3.67
CA GLN A 3 -4.89 6.97 -2.97
C GLN A 3 -6.05 6.37 -3.78
N ARG A 4 -6.08 6.59 -5.11
CA ARG A 4 -7.11 6.02 -5.98
C ARG A 4 -7.02 4.49 -6.02
N PHE A 5 -5.82 3.93 -6.03
CA PHE A 5 -5.61 2.49 -5.96
C PHE A 5 -6.18 1.91 -4.66
N VAL A 6 -5.87 2.53 -3.52
CA VAL A 6 -6.38 2.11 -2.20
C VAL A 6 -7.90 2.21 -2.13
N GLU A 7 -8.47 3.31 -2.61
CA GLU A 7 -9.93 3.49 -2.67
C GLU A 7 -10.61 2.42 -3.53
N ARG A 8 -10.05 2.10 -4.70
CA ARG A 8 -10.59 1.02 -5.55
C ARG A 8 -10.47 -0.36 -4.91
N LEU A 9 -9.36 -0.61 -4.23
CA LEU A 9 -9.15 -1.87 -3.52
C LEU A 9 -10.16 -2.02 -2.37
N ALA A 10 -10.42 -0.94 -1.62
CA ALA A 10 -11.47 -0.90 -0.61
C ALA A 10 -12.88 -1.11 -1.22
N ASP A 11 -13.19 -0.45 -2.35
CA ASP A 11 -14.45 -0.63 -3.07
C ASP A 11 -14.64 -2.13 -3.46
N ARG A 12 -13.57 -2.81 -3.91
CA ARG A 12 -13.60 -4.25 -4.26
C ARG A 12 -13.93 -5.15 -3.06
N TRP A 13 -13.53 -4.76 -1.87
CA TRP A 13 -13.86 -5.48 -0.63
C TRP A 13 -15.21 -5.08 -0.02
N GLY A 14 -15.99 -4.25 -0.72
CA GLY A 14 -17.30 -3.79 -0.22
C GLY A 14 -17.20 -2.69 0.84
N ILE A 15 -16.02 -2.08 1.03
CA ILE A 15 -15.82 -0.98 1.98
C ILE A 15 -16.13 0.34 1.26
N GLY A 16 -17.38 0.78 1.37
CA GLY A 16 -17.88 1.96 0.67
C GLY A 16 -17.33 3.29 1.20
N PRO A 17 -17.55 4.40 0.47
CA PRO A 17 -17.02 5.73 0.83
C PRO A 17 -17.44 6.25 2.21
N ARG A 18 -18.61 5.81 2.71
CA ARG A 18 -19.13 6.20 4.02
C ARG A 18 -18.55 5.37 5.18
N GLN A 19 -17.97 4.22 4.86
CA GLN A 19 -17.37 3.30 5.82
C GLN A 19 -15.86 3.54 5.99
N ARG A 20 -15.26 4.41 5.16
CA ARG A 20 -13.83 4.70 5.20
C ARG A 20 -13.54 6.10 5.75
N LYS A 21 -12.57 6.18 6.65
CA LYS A 21 -11.92 7.43 7.05
C LYS A 21 -10.50 7.43 6.48
N ILE A 22 -10.20 8.40 5.62
CA ILE A 22 -8.89 8.50 4.95
C ILE A 22 -8.11 9.67 5.55
N ASP A 23 -6.96 9.39 6.16
CA ASP A 23 -5.92 10.38 6.49
C ASP A 23 -4.73 10.17 5.54
N ALA A 24 -4.52 11.10 4.61
CA ALA A 24 -3.48 11.02 3.60
C ALA A 24 -2.66 12.31 3.56
N SER A 25 -1.37 12.18 3.20
CA SER A 25 -0.48 13.33 3.10
C SER A 25 -1.03 14.36 2.09
N PRO A 26 -1.06 15.66 2.44
CA PRO A 26 -1.44 16.69 1.48
C PRO A 26 -0.41 16.78 0.35
N LYS A 27 -0.89 16.91 -0.89
CA LYS A 27 -0.12 16.82 -2.16
C LYS A 27 1.12 17.72 -2.32
N ALA A 28 1.44 18.59 -1.36
CA ALA A 28 2.49 19.61 -1.48
C ALA A 28 3.39 19.75 -0.23
N ARG A 29 3.34 18.85 0.77
CA ARG A 29 4.18 18.97 1.97
C ARG A 29 5.00 17.72 2.24
N GLY A 30 6.32 17.87 2.13
CA GLY A 30 7.30 16.94 2.67
C GLY A 30 7.21 15.53 2.10
N SER A 31 7.85 14.58 2.79
CA SER A 31 7.80 13.17 2.44
C SER A 31 6.45 12.58 2.89
N ALA A 32 5.66 12.05 1.95
CA ALA A 32 4.41 11.34 2.26
C ALA A 32 4.66 10.13 3.18
N ALA A 33 5.79 9.47 2.96
CA ALA A 33 6.32 8.42 3.81
C ALA A 33 6.51 8.88 5.27
N GLN A 34 7.17 10.01 5.47
CA GLN A 34 7.37 10.60 6.81
C GLN A 34 6.04 10.99 7.47
N TYR A 35 5.10 11.56 6.70
CA TYR A 35 3.76 11.90 7.18
C TYR A 35 3.04 10.69 7.78
N VAL A 36 3.05 9.55 7.08
CA VAL A 36 2.42 8.31 7.56
C VAL A 36 3.11 7.82 8.83
N ILE A 37 4.44 7.83 8.88
CA ILE A 37 5.21 7.40 10.06
C ILE A 37 4.90 8.28 11.29
N GLU A 38 4.74 9.59 11.10
CA GLU A 38 4.41 10.53 12.18
C GLU A 38 2.98 10.38 12.69
N ARG A 39 2.03 10.08 11.81
CA ARG A 39 0.61 9.88 12.15
C ARG A 39 0.27 8.47 12.62
N TYR A 40 1.17 7.51 12.42
CA TYR A 40 0.89 6.10 12.68
C TYR A 40 0.43 5.82 14.11
N THR A 41 1.05 6.44 15.11
CA THR A 41 0.71 6.21 16.52
C THR A 41 -0.69 6.74 16.86
N ASP A 42 -1.10 7.85 16.27
CA ASP A 42 -2.45 8.41 16.44
C ASP A 42 -3.49 7.56 15.71
N ALA A 43 -3.17 7.04 14.51
CA ALA A 43 -4.04 6.11 13.80
C ALA A 43 -4.26 4.82 14.60
N VAL A 44 -3.20 4.26 15.19
CA VAL A 44 -3.31 3.07 16.06
C VAL A 44 -4.11 3.35 17.33
N ARG A 45 -3.94 4.53 17.96
CA ARG A 45 -4.76 4.93 19.11
C ARG A 45 -6.23 5.03 18.74
N GLN A 46 -6.53 5.65 17.61
CA GLN A 46 -7.92 5.79 17.15
C GLN A 46 -8.53 4.42 16.88
N TRP A 47 -7.84 3.55 16.13
CA TRP A 47 -8.30 2.20 15.87
C TRP A 47 -8.53 1.41 17.18
N ARG A 48 -7.60 1.49 18.14
CA ARG A 48 -7.76 0.85 19.46
C ARG A 48 -8.94 1.37 20.26
N ALA A 49 -9.31 2.65 20.09
CA ALA A 49 -10.50 3.19 20.75
C ALA A 49 -11.80 2.63 20.15
N GLU A 50 -11.76 2.19 18.89
CA GLU A 50 -12.88 1.62 18.14
C GLU A 50 -12.83 0.08 18.10
N SER A 51 -11.83 -0.58 18.72
CA SER A 51 -11.58 -2.02 18.60
C SER A 51 -12.63 -2.93 19.26
N HIS A 52 -13.60 -2.34 19.96
CA HIS A 52 -14.79 -3.06 20.42
C HIS A 52 -15.71 -3.47 19.26
N ASP A 53 -15.59 -2.81 18.11
CA ASP A 53 -16.30 -3.15 16.88
C ASP A 53 -15.43 -4.09 16.03
N PRO A 54 -15.84 -5.36 15.86
CA PRO A 54 -15.06 -6.33 15.07
C PRO A 54 -15.01 -6.01 13.57
N ASP A 55 -15.87 -5.10 13.08
CA ASP A 55 -15.90 -4.68 11.69
C ASP A 55 -14.95 -3.50 11.40
N VAL A 56 -14.22 -3.01 12.42
CA VAL A 56 -13.29 -1.89 12.30
C VAL A 56 -11.83 -2.37 12.19
N GLY A 57 -11.20 -2.06 11.06
CA GLY A 57 -9.79 -2.31 10.80
C GLY A 57 -9.00 -1.05 10.44
N LEU A 58 -7.68 -1.16 10.43
CA LEU A 58 -6.75 -0.10 10.05
C LEU A 58 -5.89 -0.53 8.86
N LEU A 59 -5.99 0.19 7.74
CA LEU A 59 -5.08 0.03 6.61
C LEU A 59 -4.06 1.17 6.59
N VAL A 60 -2.79 0.83 6.77
CA VAL A 60 -1.67 1.76 6.65
C VAL A 60 -0.99 1.53 5.31
N VAL A 61 -0.90 2.57 4.50
CA VAL A 61 -0.15 2.55 3.24
C VAL A 61 0.99 3.54 3.33
N VAL A 62 2.22 3.04 3.22
CA VAL A 62 3.44 3.86 3.32
C VAL A 62 4.39 3.49 2.20
N ASP A 63 4.95 4.46 1.49
CA ASP A 63 5.90 4.16 0.43
C ASP A 63 7.16 3.51 1.01
N GLY A 64 7.64 2.46 0.37
CA GLY A 64 8.89 1.78 0.72
C GLY A 64 10.12 2.53 0.23
N ASP A 65 10.01 3.25 -0.89
CA ASP A 65 11.14 3.82 -1.63
C ASP A 65 12.28 2.80 -1.76
N GLU A 66 13.54 3.21 -1.62
CA GLU A 66 14.72 2.33 -1.60
C GLU A 66 14.86 1.50 -0.30
N HIS A 67 14.01 1.74 0.70
CA HIS A 67 14.10 1.11 2.02
C HIS A 67 13.33 -0.21 2.10
N GLY A 68 12.28 -0.35 1.29
CA GLY A 68 11.46 -1.55 1.18
C GLY A 68 10.61 -1.87 2.42
N VAL A 69 9.91 -2.99 2.33
CA VAL A 69 8.90 -3.45 3.31
C VAL A 69 9.48 -3.58 4.73
N ALA A 70 10.58 -4.30 4.88
CA ALA A 70 11.15 -4.63 6.19
C ALA A 70 11.53 -3.38 7.00
N ARG A 71 12.19 -2.41 6.35
CA ARG A 71 12.60 -1.17 7.01
C ARG A 71 11.40 -0.31 7.41
N ARG A 72 10.36 -0.21 6.58
CA ARG A 72 9.14 0.54 6.95
C ARG A 72 8.40 -0.11 8.12
N ARG A 73 8.27 -1.44 8.12
CA ARG A 73 7.70 -2.17 9.27
C ARG A 73 8.51 -1.93 10.55
N GLN A 74 9.84 -1.96 10.47
CA GLN A 74 10.71 -1.66 11.60
C GLN A 74 10.51 -0.24 12.12
N GLN A 75 10.43 0.77 11.23
CA GLN A 75 10.18 2.16 11.62
C GLN A 75 8.83 2.33 12.33
N LEU A 76 7.77 1.70 11.80
CA LEU A 76 6.44 1.74 12.41
C LEU A 76 6.43 1.05 13.78
N ALA A 77 7.07 -0.12 13.90
CA ALA A 77 7.22 -0.81 15.18
C ALA A 77 8.02 0.03 16.20
N GLN A 78 9.10 0.68 15.75
CA GLN A 78 9.89 1.57 16.59
C GLN A 78 9.05 2.79 17.04
N LYS A 79 8.20 3.35 16.19
CA LYS A 79 7.30 4.44 16.56
C LYS A 79 6.31 4.06 17.66
N LEU A 80 5.78 2.84 17.64
CA LEU A 80 4.93 2.34 18.74
C LEU A 80 5.73 2.21 20.03
N LYS A 81 6.92 1.61 19.96
CA LYS A 81 7.82 1.44 21.10
C LYS A 81 8.20 2.79 21.73
N ASP A 82 8.62 3.75 20.93
CA ASP A 82 9.00 5.10 21.39
C ASP A 82 7.80 5.83 22.04
N SER A 83 6.59 5.55 21.56
CA SER A 83 5.34 6.11 22.08
C SER A 83 4.75 5.29 23.25
N LYS A 84 5.46 4.25 23.72
CA LYS A 84 5.00 3.33 24.78
C LYS A 84 3.65 2.69 24.47
N LEU A 85 3.40 2.39 23.20
CA LEU A 85 2.22 1.66 22.74
C LEU A 85 2.59 0.19 22.53
N GLU A 86 1.65 -0.70 22.86
CA GLU A 86 1.81 -2.12 22.57
C GLU A 86 2.06 -2.36 21.06
N PRO A 87 2.83 -3.41 20.69
CA PRO A 87 2.96 -3.82 19.29
C PRO A 87 1.60 -4.21 18.68
N ILE A 88 1.54 -4.23 17.34
CA ILE A 88 0.40 -4.80 16.61
C ILE A 88 0.56 -6.33 16.63
N ALA A 89 -0.42 -7.03 17.21
CA ALA A 89 -0.44 -8.48 17.25
C ALA A 89 -0.78 -9.06 15.87
N PRO A 90 -0.36 -10.30 15.53
CA PRO A 90 -0.72 -10.93 14.25
C PRO A 90 -2.23 -11.06 14.00
N SER A 91 -3.03 -11.12 15.07
CA SER A 91 -4.49 -11.21 15.02
C SER A 91 -5.19 -9.86 14.88
N ASP A 92 -4.49 -8.74 15.06
CA ASP A 92 -5.10 -7.41 14.96
C ASP A 92 -5.50 -7.14 13.49
N PRO A 93 -6.72 -6.62 13.23
CA PRO A 93 -7.18 -6.20 11.90
C PRO A 93 -6.49 -4.90 11.44
N VAL A 94 -5.17 -4.92 11.43
CA VAL A 94 -4.28 -3.84 11.01
C VAL A 94 -3.40 -4.38 9.90
N ALA A 95 -3.50 -3.80 8.71
CA ALA A 95 -2.69 -4.17 7.54
C ALA A 95 -1.72 -3.05 7.20
N ILE A 96 -0.46 -3.40 6.94
CA ILE A 96 0.60 -2.47 6.53
C ILE A 96 1.06 -2.80 5.11
N VAL A 97 0.65 -1.96 4.16
CA VAL A 97 0.96 -2.09 2.74
C VAL A 97 2.10 -1.14 2.39
N VAL A 98 3.18 -1.67 1.80
CA VAL A 98 4.40 -0.90 1.52
C VAL A 98 4.81 -1.00 0.05
N PRO A 99 4.20 -0.23 -0.86
CA PRO A 99 4.63 -0.19 -2.26
C PRO A 99 6.09 0.25 -2.35
N THR A 100 6.94 -0.55 -2.99
CA THR A 100 8.37 -0.26 -3.10
C THR A 100 8.66 0.44 -4.44
N TRP A 101 9.53 1.45 -4.41
CA TRP A 101 9.77 2.43 -5.48
C TRP A 101 8.53 3.23 -5.92
N HIS A 102 7.56 2.60 -6.58
CA HIS A 102 6.41 3.27 -7.19
C HIS A 102 5.18 2.37 -7.21
N ILE A 103 4.00 2.92 -6.86
CA ILE A 103 2.72 2.19 -6.99
C ILE A 103 2.39 1.88 -8.47
N GLU A 104 2.93 2.67 -9.38
CA GLU A 104 2.86 2.47 -10.83
C GLU A 104 3.48 1.11 -11.24
N THR A 105 4.52 0.64 -10.54
CA THR A 105 5.10 -0.70 -10.75
C THR A 105 4.07 -1.78 -10.47
N TRP A 106 3.31 -1.68 -9.37
CA TRP A 106 2.21 -2.62 -9.07
C TRP A 106 1.12 -2.55 -10.13
N ILE A 107 0.71 -1.34 -10.53
CA ILE A 107 -0.35 -1.15 -11.52
C ILE A 107 0.08 -1.78 -12.85
N ALA A 108 1.31 -1.53 -13.30
CA ALA A 108 1.84 -2.11 -14.53
C ALA A 108 1.90 -3.64 -14.45
N TRP A 109 2.40 -4.18 -13.34
CA TRP A 109 2.46 -5.63 -13.10
C TRP A 109 1.08 -6.28 -13.14
N LEU A 110 0.13 -5.76 -12.38
CA LEU A 110 -1.25 -6.25 -12.31
C LEU A 110 -1.97 -6.12 -13.66
N CYS A 111 -1.62 -5.12 -14.46
CA CYS A 111 -2.15 -4.96 -15.83
C CYS A 111 -1.42 -5.82 -16.88
N GLY A 112 -0.50 -6.70 -16.49
CA GLY A 112 0.15 -7.66 -17.38
C GLY A 112 1.53 -7.24 -17.91
N HIS A 113 2.09 -6.13 -17.46
CA HIS A 113 3.42 -5.67 -17.88
C HIS A 113 4.53 -6.36 -17.08
N ARG A 114 5.05 -7.47 -17.61
CA ARG A 114 6.09 -8.29 -16.97
C ARG A 114 7.52 -7.73 -16.95
N PRO A 115 7.93 -6.74 -17.77
CA PRO A 115 9.28 -6.16 -17.67
C PRO A 115 9.57 -5.33 -16.41
N MET A 116 8.62 -5.25 -15.47
CA MET A 116 8.70 -4.41 -14.27
C MET A 116 9.12 -5.24 -13.06
N ASP A 117 10.02 -4.70 -12.26
CA ASP A 117 10.44 -5.25 -10.96
C ASP A 117 10.63 -4.16 -9.90
N GLU A 118 10.81 -4.55 -8.64
CA GLU A 118 11.08 -3.65 -7.51
C GLU A 118 12.56 -3.59 -7.13
N GLN A 119 13.44 -4.17 -7.94
CA GLN A 119 14.89 -4.08 -7.79
C GLN A 119 15.45 -2.87 -8.58
N THR A 120 14.71 -2.44 -9.59
CA THR A 120 15.05 -1.34 -10.49
C THR A 120 14.19 -0.11 -10.21
N ARG A 121 14.84 1.04 -10.02
CA ARG A 121 14.14 2.33 -9.97
C ARG A 121 13.88 2.81 -11.40
N TYR A 122 12.67 2.61 -11.90
CA TYR A 122 12.25 3.19 -13.17
C TYR A 122 11.91 4.66 -13.00
N LYS A 123 12.65 5.53 -13.69
CA LYS A 123 12.30 6.94 -13.82
C LYS A 123 11.41 7.15 -15.04
N GLU A 124 10.76 8.30 -15.08
CA GLU A 124 9.91 8.67 -16.21
C GLU A 124 10.68 8.80 -17.54
N ASP A 125 11.99 9.08 -17.50
CA ASP A 125 12.87 9.19 -18.66
C ASP A 125 13.51 7.87 -19.11
N ASP A 126 13.42 6.80 -18.31
CA ASP A 126 13.85 5.46 -18.71
C ASP A 126 12.83 4.86 -19.70
N GLU A 127 13.30 4.07 -20.68
CA GLU A 127 12.42 3.49 -21.71
C GLU A 127 11.22 2.71 -21.11
N ALA A 128 11.50 1.88 -20.11
CA ALA A 128 10.49 1.08 -19.43
C ALA A 128 9.50 1.96 -18.64
N GLY A 129 9.98 2.99 -17.93
CA GLY A 129 9.13 3.95 -17.22
C GLY A 129 8.28 4.80 -18.15
N CYS A 130 8.85 5.29 -19.25
CA CYS A 130 8.17 5.98 -20.36
C CYS A 130 7.00 5.15 -20.93
N VAL A 131 7.20 3.85 -21.12
CA VAL A 131 6.15 2.95 -21.63
C VAL A 131 4.99 2.86 -20.64
N VAL A 132 5.29 2.67 -19.35
CA VAL A 132 4.26 2.61 -18.30
C VAL A 132 3.52 3.93 -18.18
N GLY A 133 4.23 5.06 -18.14
CA GLY A 133 3.64 6.40 -18.09
C GLY A 133 2.64 6.63 -19.23
N ARG A 134 3.04 6.36 -20.49
CA ARG A 134 2.15 6.50 -21.65
C ARG A 134 0.92 5.59 -21.59
N LYS A 135 1.07 4.37 -21.09
CA LYS A 135 -0.06 3.43 -20.93
C LYS A 135 -1.02 3.88 -19.83
N ILE A 136 -0.50 4.51 -18.76
CA ILE A 136 -1.32 5.13 -17.72
C ILE A 136 -2.08 6.33 -18.28
N GLU A 137 -1.41 7.22 -19.02
CA GLU A 137 -2.04 8.40 -19.65
C GLU A 137 -3.17 8.02 -20.61
N ARG A 138 -2.99 6.95 -21.38
CA ARG A 138 -3.99 6.42 -22.30
C ARG A 138 -5.12 5.64 -21.61
N GLY A 139 -5.02 5.43 -20.29
CA GLY A 139 -5.98 4.63 -19.51
C GLY A 139 -5.90 3.13 -19.77
N GLU A 140 -4.88 2.65 -20.49
CA GLU A 140 -4.61 1.21 -20.67
C GLU A 140 -4.25 0.57 -19.34
N TYR A 141 -3.43 1.25 -18.54
CA TYR A 141 -3.09 0.88 -17.17
C TYR A 141 -3.79 1.85 -16.22
N SER A 142 -4.54 1.31 -15.27
CA SER A 142 -5.27 2.15 -14.31
C SER A 142 -5.41 1.44 -12.97
N PRO A 143 -5.62 2.19 -11.87
CA PRO A 143 -5.90 1.60 -10.58
C PRO A 143 -7.10 0.65 -10.60
N GLN A 144 -8.15 0.98 -11.36
CA GLN A 144 -9.33 0.11 -11.49
C GLN A 144 -8.95 -1.22 -12.13
N ARG A 145 -8.27 -1.20 -13.29
CA ARG A 145 -7.87 -2.44 -13.99
C ARG A 145 -6.90 -3.28 -13.16
N ALA A 146 -5.98 -2.63 -12.45
CA ALA A 146 -5.05 -3.31 -11.56
C ALA A 146 -5.78 -4.00 -10.41
N VAL A 147 -6.76 -3.32 -9.79
CA VAL A 147 -7.60 -3.90 -8.74
C VAL A 147 -8.52 -4.99 -9.28
N ASP A 148 -9.06 -4.85 -10.50
CA ASP A 148 -9.87 -5.89 -11.15
C ASP A 148 -9.03 -7.18 -11.34
N ALA A 149 -7.76 -7.00 -11.69
CA ALA A 149 -6.74 -8.04 -11.80
C ALA A 149 -6.07 -8.44 -10.47
N TRP A 150 -6.61 -8.02 -9.32
CA TRP A 150 -6.17 -8.48 -7.99
C TRP A 150 -6.62 -9.93 -7.76
N THR A 151 -6.03 -10.86 -8.51
CA THR A 151 -6.19 -12.31 -8.43
C THR A 151 -5.06 -12.93 -7.62
N PRO A 152 -5.09 -14.23 -7.25
CA PRO A 152 -3.95 -14.88 -6.61
C PRO A 152 -2.61 -14.61 -7.32
N PRO A 153 -1.49 -14.56 -6.58
CA PRO A 153 -0.18 -14.18 -7.13
C PRO A 153 0.25 -15.14 -8.23
N THR A 154 0.92 -14.60 -9.26
CA THR A 154 1.61 -15.43 -10.25
C THR A 154 2.90 -16.00 -9.66
N ALA A 155 3.42 -17.09 -10.24
CA ALA A 155 4.60 -17.78 -9.72
C ALA A 155 5.86 -16.89 -9.62
N ASP A 156 5.92 -15.85 -10.44
CA ASP A 156 7.01 -14.89 -10.54
C ASP A 156 6.79 -13.59 -9.74
N GLU A 157 5.62 -13.40 -9.12
CA GLU A 157 5.27 -12.16 -8.40
C GLU A 157 6.20 -11.89 -7.22
N GLU A 158 6.54 -12.92 -6.42
CA GLU A 158 7.42 -12.75 -5.25
C GLU A 158 8.86 -12.37 -5.65
N THR A 159 9.30 -12.76 -6.84
CA THR A 159 10.64 -12.43 -7.35
C THR A 159 10.72 -11.02 -7.93
N HIS A 160 9.67 -10.57 -8.63
CA HIS A 160 9.67 -9.28 -9.32
C HIS A 160 9.08 -8.17 -8.46
N VAL A 161 7.98 -8.45 -7.77
CA VAL A 161 7.18 -7.47 -7.04
C VAL A 161 6.93 -7.99 -5.60
N PRO A 162 8.00 -8.25 -4.82
CA PRO A 162 7.88 -8.84 -3.49
C PRO A 162 6.97 -8.04 -2.56
N SER A 163 6.94 -6.70 -2.68
CA SER A 163 6.10 -5.88 -1.82
C SER A 163 4.60 -5.99 -2.15
N LEU A 164 4.24 -6.33 -3.40
CA LEU A 164 2.86 -6.68 -3.77
C LEU A 164 2.46 -8.04 -3.17
N THR A 165 3.36 -9.02 -3.22
CA THR A 165 3.13 -10.32 -2.56
C THR A 165 2.88 -10.14 -1.06
N GLU A 166 3.70 -9.30 -0.41
CA GLU A 166 3.52 -8.95 1.01
C GLU A 166 2.20 -8.22 1.27
N ALA A 167 1.82 -7.27 0.41
CA ALA A 167 0.55 -6.56 0.54
C ALA A 167 -0.65 -7.52 0.49
N ARG A 168 -0.63 -8.53 -0.39
CA ARG A 168 -1.67 -9.56 -0.45
C ARG A 168 -1.79 -10.37 0.85
N ARG A 169 -0.67 -10.62 1.54
CA ARG A 169 -0.67 -11.30 2.84
C ARG A 169 -1.25 -10.39 3.92
N GLU A 170 -0.85 -9.12 3.93
CA GLU A 170 -1.28 -8.12 4.91
C GLU A 170 -2.77 -7.82 4.86
N VAL A 171 -3.32 -7.65 3.66
CA VAL A 171 -4.74 -7.25 3.52
C VAL A 171 -5.69 -8.33 4.03
N ARG A 172 -5.29 -9.61 4.03
CA ARG A 172 -6.08 -10.71 4.62
C ARG A 172 -6.35 -10.51 6.12
N ARG A 173 -5.52 -9.72 6.81
CA ARG A 173 -5.72 -9.38 8.23
C ARG A 173 -7.00 -8.57 8.45
N LEU A 174 -7.51 -7.90 7.40
CA LEU A 174 -8.74 -7.12 7.44
C LEU A 174 -10.01 -7.97 7.21
N GLY A 175 -9.88 -9.29 7.07
CA GLY A 175 -11.03 -10.18 6.85
C GLY A 175 -11.66 -10.08 5.45
N VAL A 176 -10.88 -9.60 4.47
CA VAL A 176 -11.28 -9.35 3.08
C VAL A 176 -10.74 -10.37 2.08
#